data_AF-A0A3D2KQA8-F1
#
_entry.id   AF-A0A3D2KQA8-F1
#
_cell.length_a   1.000
_cell.length_b   1.000
_cell.length_c   1.000
_cell.angle_alpha   90.00
_cell.angle_beta   90.00
_cell.angle_gamma   90.00
#
_symmetry.space_group_name_H-M   'P 1'
#
loop_
_entity.id
_entity.type
_entity.pdbx_description
1 polymer ?
#
loop_
_entity_poly.entity_id
_entity_poly.type
_entity_poly.pdbx_seq_one_letter_code
_entity_poly.pdbx_strand_id
1 'polypeptide(L)'
;MDTDKTLQEHQEICEKVYALLQEENVCLKREQKMPSTSLLDQKKTLLARLEKSVGALKAVNDGNQKLLSSQKKQIIKVQAQMMKIFSLDRENEQLLLKNSVHLNLGQTIRPVSLQKVEQAYKA
;
A
#
# COMPACT_ATOMS: atom_id res chain seq x y z
N MET A 1 -20.40 -5.81 -22.37
CA MET A 1 -19.90 -5.63 -20.99
C MET A 1 -20.94 -4.84 -20.23
N ASP A 2 -21.22 -5.24 -19.00
CA ASP A 2 -22.16 -4.53 -18.12
C ASP A 2 -21.37 -3.47 -17.34
N THR A 3 -21.68 -2.20 -17.61
CA THR A 3 -21.02 -1.03 -17.01
C THR A 3 -21.23 -0.96 -15.51
N ASP A 4 -22.43 -1.31 -15.02
CA ASP A 4 -22.73 -1.29 -13.58
C ASP A 4 -21.91 -2.35 -12.86
N LYS A 5 -21.84 -3.55 -13.44
CA LYS A 5 -20.99 -4.63 -12.92
C LYS A 5 -19.51 -4.23 -12.87
N THR A 6 -19.02 -3.60 -13.94
CA THR A 6 -17.61 -3.17 -14.02
C THR A 6 -17.28 -2.11 -12.97
N LEU A 7 -18.18 -1.14 -12.77
CA LEU A 7 -18.03 -0.11 -11.73
C LEU A 7 -18.10 -0.69 -10.32
N GLN A 8 -19.00 -1.64 -10.08
CA GLN A 8 -19.12 -2.33 -8.80
C GLN A 8 -17.85 -3.13 -8.48
N GLU A 9 -17.37 -3.95 -9.42
CA GLU A 9 -16.15 -4.74 -9.24
C GLU A 9 -14.94 -3.85 -8.92
N HIS A 10 -14.79 -2.73 -9.64
CA HIS A 10 -13.71 -1.79 -9.38
C HIS A 10 -13.83 -1.13 -8.00
N GLN A 11 -15.05 -0.75 -7.57
CA GLN A 11 -15.28 -0.21 -6.24
C GLN A 11 -14.88 -1.22 -5.15
N GLU A 12 -15.29 -2.48 -5.27
CA GLU A 12 -14.93 -3.53 -4.30
C GLU A 12 -13.42 -3.77 -4.23
N ILE A 13 -12.71 -3.68 -5.36
CA ILE A 13 -11.25 -3.78 -5.39
C ILE A 13 -10.61 -2.60 -4.66
N CYS A 14 -11.08 -1.37 -4.92
CA CYS A 14 -10.63 -0.18 -4.20
C CYS A 14 -10.88 -0.28 -2.68
N GLU A 15 -12.00 -0.86 -2.25
CA GLU A 15 -12.31 -1.09 -0.82
C GLU A 15 -11.31 -2.07 -0.20
N LYS A 16 -11.01 -3.16 -0.89
CA LYS A 16 -10.01 -4.16 -0.45
C LYS A 16 -8.59 -3.60 -0.38
N VAL A 17 -8.18 -2.83 -1.40
CA VAL A 17 -6.87 -2.16 -1.42
C VAL A 17 -6.76 -1.19 -0.26
N TYR A 18 -7.78 -0.36 -0.02
CA TYR A 18 -7.79 0.59 1.07
C TYR A 18 -7.68 -0.10 2.44
N ALA A 19 -8.44 -1.18 2.67
CA ALA A 19 -8.35 -1.97 3.90
C ALA A 19 -6.96 -2.56 4.13
N LEU A 20 -6.33 -3.09 3.07
CA LEU A 20 -4.97 -3.63 3.16
C LEU A 20 -3.94 -2.54 3.51
N LEU A 21 -4.05 -1.35 2.90
CA LEU A 21 -3.16 -0.23 3.22
C LEU A 21 -3.35 0.27 4.65
N GLN A 22 -4.57 0.17 5.22
CA GLN A 22 -4.80 0.48 6.62
C GLN A 22 -4.12 -0.53 7.54
N GLU A 23 -4.16 -1.81 7.21
CA GLU A 23 -3.44 -2.86 7.95
C GLU A 23 -1.92 -2.62 7.90
N GLU A 24 -1.38 -2.33 6.71
CA GLU A 24 0.02 -1.93 6.54
C GLU A 24 0.38 -0.69 7.37
N ASN A 25 -0.49 0.33 7.38
CA ASN A 25 -0.29 1.53 8.19
C ASN A 25 -0.23 1.22 9.68
N VAL A 26 -1.09 0.33 10.18
CA VAL A 26 -1.09 -0.10 11.59
C VAL A 26 0.23 -0.79 11.95
N CYS A 27 0.72 -1.72 11.12
CA CYS A 27 2.01 -2.38 11.34
C CYS A 27 3.16 -1.35 11.42
N LEU A 28 3.18 -0.40 10.48
CA LEU A 28 4.26 0.57 10.38
C LEU A 28 4.22 1.66 11.45
N LYS A 29 3.03 2.16 11.78
CA LYS A 29 2.83 3.31 12.67
C LYS A 29 2.76 2.90 14.14
N ARG A 30 2.02 1.84 14.45
CA ARG A 30 1.76 1.40 15.83
C ARG A 30 2.77 0.35 16.28
N GLU A 31 3.02 -0.66 15.46
CA GLU A 31 3.91 -1.76 15.83
C GLU A 31 5.38 -1.45 15.51
N GLN A 32 5.64 -0.48 14.65
CA GLN A 32 6.97 -0.12 14.13
C GLN A 32 7.70 -1.32 13.52
N LYS A 33 6.93 -2.21 12.89
CA LYS A 33 7.43 -3.43 12.26
C LYS A 33 7.24 -3.38 10.76
N MET A 34 8.10 -4.11 10.06
CA MET A 34 7.93 -4.35 8.63
C MET A 34 6.69 -5.23 8.41
N PRO A 35 5.89 -4.97 7.35
CA PRO A 35 4.77 -5.82 7.00
C PRO A 35 5.20 -7.27 6.77
N SER A 36 4.31 -8.21 7.09
CA SER A 36 4.57 -9.63 6.84
C SER A 36 4.64 -9.93 5.35
N THR A 37 5.35 -11.00 4.98
CA THR A 37 5.40 -11.49 3.59
C THR A 37 4.00 -11.81 3.05
N SER A 38 3.12 -12.36 3.88
CA SER A 38 1.71 -12.59 3.54
C SER A 38 0.99 -11.30 3.13
N LEU A 39 1.20 -10.20 3.87
CA LEU A 39 0.57 -8.92 3.57
C LEU A 39 1.10 -8.32 2.25
N LEU A 40 2.41 -8.47 2.00
CA LEU A 40 3.03 -8.04 0.74
C LEU A 40 2.52 -8.84 -0.47
N ASP A 41 2.32 -10.14 -0.33
CA ASP A 41 1.81 -10.98 -1.43
C ASP A 41 0.33 -10.71 -1.72
N GLN A 42 -0.47 -10.42 -0.69
CA GLN A 42 -1.83 -9.91 -0.87
C GLN A 42 -1.84 -8.55 -1.58
N LYS A 43 -0.91 -7.64 -1.24
CA LYS A 43 -0.74 -6.33 -1.90
C LYS A 43 -0.49 -6.50 -3.39
N LYS A 44 0.49 -7.35 -3.77
CA LYS A 44 0.79 -7.65 -5.18
C LYS A 44 -0.42 -8.18 -5.93
N THR A 45 -1.15 -9.12 -5.33
CA THR A 45 -2.33 -9.73 -5.95
C THR A 45 -3.45 -8.71 -6.17
N LEU A 46 -3.71 -7.84 -5.18
CA LEU A 46 -4.73 -6.81 -5.30
C LEU A 46 -4.34 -5.70 -6.28
N LEU A 47 -3.08 -5.31 -6.36
CA LEU A 47 -2.59 -4.34 -7.35
C LEU A 47 -2.80 -4.85 -8.78
N ALA A 48 -2.46 -6.11 -9.07
CA ALA A 48 -2.71 -6.71 -10.38
C ALA A 48 -4.21 -6.74 -10.74
N ARG A 49 -5.09 -6.93 -9.75
CA ARG A 49 -6.55 -6.85 -9.95
C ARG A 49 -7.01 -5.41 -10.18
N LEU A 50 -6.44 -4.45 -9.46
CA LEU A 50 -6.73 -3.03 -9.63
C LEU A 50 -6.37 -2.58 -11.05
N GLU A 51 -5.18 -2.91 -11.55
CA GLU A 51 -4.76 -2.63 -12.92
C GLU A 51 -5.74 -3.18 -13.96
N LYS A 52 -6.14 -4.45 -13.82
CA LYS A 52 -7.14 -5.07 -14.72
C LYS A 52 -8.48 -4.33 -14.67
N SER A 53 -8.94 -3.95 -13.49
CA SER A 53 -10.22 -3.24 -13.33
C SER A 53 -10.18 -1.83 -13.94
N VAL A 54 -9.04 -1.13 -13.86
CA VAL A 54 -8.84 0.16 -14.53
C VAL A 54 -8.85 0.00 -16.05
N GLY A 55 -8.23 -1.06 -16.58
CA GLY A 55 -8.31 -1.40 -18.00
C GLY A 55 -9.75 -1.62 -18.47
N ALA A 56 -10.57 -2.34 -17.69
CA ALA A 56 -11.98 -2.55 -17.98
C ALA A 56 -12.79 -1.24 -17.97
N LEU A 57 -12.54 -0.35 -17.00
CA LEU A 57 -13.17 0.98 -16.96
C LEU A 57 -12.79 1.84 -18.16
N LYS A 58 -11.53 1.78 -18.60
CA LYS A 58 -11.08 2.49 -19.81
C LYS A 58 -11.84 2.02 -21.04
N ALA A 59 -12.02 0.70 -21.20
CA ALA A 59 -12.80 0.14 -22.30
C ALA A 59 -14.27 0.59 -22.30
N VAL A 60 -14.89 0.75 -21.12
CA VAL A 60 -16.24 1.31 -20.98
C VAL A 60 -16.28 2.77 -21.47
N ASN A 61 -15.28 3.57 -21.10
CA ASN A 61 -15.19 4.98 -21.51
C ASN A 61 -14.97 5.13 -23.02
N ASP A 62 -14.07 4.32 -23.60
CA ASP A 62 -13.74 4.36 -25.02
C ASP A 62 -14.91 3.91 -25.92
N GLY A 63 -15.85 3.14 -25.37
CA GLY A 63 -17.09 2.74 -26.05
C GLY A 63 -18.10 3.86 -26.28
N ASN A 64 -17.81 5.11 -25.90
CA ASN A 64 -18.70 6.29 -26.02
C ASN A 64 -20.12 6.06 -25.47
N GLN A 65 -20.26 5.17 -24.49
CA GLN A 65 -21.54 4.87 -23.88
C GLN A 65 -21.98 6.05 -23.01
N LYS A 66 -23.22 6.50 -23.20
CA LYS A 66 -23.79 7.57 -22.37
C LYS A 66 -24.04 7.05 -20.96
N LEU A 67 -23.20 7.49 -20.01
CA LEU A 67 -23.33 7.12 -18.61
C LEU A 67 -24.61 7.65 -17.98
N LEU A 68 -25.27 6.78 -17.21
CA LEU A 68 -26.41 7.11 -16.37
C LEU A 68 -25.99 8.01 -15.20
N SER A 69 -26.96 8.71 -14.60
CA SER A 69 -26.70 9.58 -13.44
C SER A 69 -26.18 8.79 -12.22
N SER A 70 -26.68 7.57 -12.00
CA SER A 70 -26.21 6.64 -10.97
C SER A 70 -24.73 6.26 -11.17
N GLN A 71 -24.36 5.88 -12.39
CA GLN A 71 -22.99 5.51 -12.76
C GLN A 71 -22.02 6.67 -12.55
N LYS A 72 -22.40 7.89 -12.95
CA LYS A 72 -21.59 9.09 -12.70
C LYS A 72 -21.34 9.33 -11.21
N LYS A 73 -22.37 9.17 -10.36
CA LYS A 73 -22.22 9.28 -8.90
C LYS A 73 -21.27 8.21 -8.34
N GLN A 74 -21.37 6.99 -8.84
CA GLN A 74 -20.49 5.89 -8.43
C GLN A 74 -19.03 6.15 -8.83
N ILE A 75 -18.79 6.66 -10.04
CA ILE A 75 -17.44 7.06 -10.49
C ILE A 75 -16.85 8.12 -9.56
N ILE A 76 -17.62 9.16 -9.22
CA ILE A 76 -17.16 10.21 -8.30
C ILE A 76 -16.78 9.62 -6.93
N LYS A 77 -17.60 8.69 -6.40
CA LYS A 77 -17.33 8.00 -5.13
C LYS A 77 -16.01 7.22 -5.19
N VAL A 78 -15.81 6.45 -6.26
CA VAL A 78 -14.59 5.69 -6.51
C VAL A 78 -13.37 6.60 -6.60
N GLN A 79 -13.45 7.71 -7.35
CA GLN A 79 -12.36 8.66 -7.48
C GLN A 79 -11.94 9.24 -6.13
N ALA A 80 -12.92 9.64 -5.31
CA ALA A 80 -12.65 10.12 -3.95
C ALA A 80 -11.97 9.05 -3.09
N GLN A 81 -12.31 7.78 -3.28
CA GLN A 81 -11.67 6.66 -2.59
C GLN A 81 -10.24 6.41 -3.09
N MET A 82 -9.97 6.49 -4.40
CA MET A 82 -8.62 6.39 -4.94
C MET A 82 -7.70 7.48 -4.39
N MET A 83 -8.19 8.71 -4.23
CA MET A 83 -7.42 9.79 -3.59
C MET A 83 -7.02 9.44 -2.15
N LYS A 84 -7.91 8.78 -1.39
CA LYS A 84 -7.60 8.30 -0.03
C LYS A 84 -6.54 7.19 -0.07
N ILE A 85 -6.65 6.26 -1.01
CA ILE A 85 -5.66 5.20 -1.25
C ILE A 85 -4.29 5.80 -1.51
N PHE A 86 -4.17 6.77 -2.43
CA PHE A 86 -2.88 7.41 -2.75
C PHE A 86 -2.28 8.17 -1.56
N SER A 87 -3.13 8.83 -0.78
CA SER A 87 -2.68 9.56 0.40
C SER A 87 -2.13 8.60 1.46
N LEU A 88 -2.82 7.49 1.68
CA LEU A 88 -2.43 6.47 2.65
C LEU A 88 -1.19 5.68 2.21
N ASP A 89 -1.09 5.34 0.93
CA ASP A 89 0.09 4.65 0.38
C ASP A 89 1.35 5.52 0.53
N ARG A 90 1.25 6.83 0.26
CA ARG A 90 2.34 7.78 0.51
C ARG A 90 2.73 7.86 1.99
N GLU A 91 1.75 7.84 2.90
CA GLU A 91 2.03 7.79 4.35
C GLU A 91 2.77 6.49 4.71
N ASN A 92 2.33 5.34 4.18
CA ASN A 92 2.98 4.05 4.40
C ASN A 92 4.41 4.02 3.87
N GLU A 93 4.68 4.56 2.67
CA GLU A 93 6.03 4.68 2.13
C GLU A 93 6.95 5.51 3.03
N GLN A 94 6.45 6.64 3.56
CA GLN A 94 7.22 7.47 4.49
C GLN A 94 7.53 6.74 5.80
N LEU A 95 6.56 6.00 6.34
CA LEU A 95 6.76 5.20 7.55
C LEU A 95 7.72 4.03 7.32
N LEU A 96 7.63 3.36 6.16
CA LEU A 96 8.57 2.32 5.74
C LEU A 96 10.00 2.84 5.71
N LEU A 97 10.24 3.99 5.06
CA LEU A 97 11.57 4.61 5.01
C LEU A 97 12.08 4.94 6.40
N LYS A 98 11.24 5.56 7.25
CA LYS A 98 11.59 5.91 8.62
C LYS A 98 11.96 4.67 9.44
N ASN A 99 11.13 3.63 9.42
CA ASN A 99 11.39 2.39 10.15
C ASN A 99 12.63 1.66 9.61
N SER A 100 12.86 1.68 8.30
CA SER A 100 14.05 1.10 7.67
C SER A 100 15.34 1.78 8.17
N VAL A 101 15.33 3.12 8.27
CA VAL A 101 16.48 3.87 8.84
C VAL A 101 16.68 3.54 10.32
N HIS A 102 15.61 3.48 11.12
CA HIS A 102 15.72 3.12 12.54
C HIS A 102 16.26 1.70 12.76
N LEU A 103 15.83 0.74 11.95
CA LEU A 103 16.33 -0.64 12.00
C LEU A 103 17.82 -0.71 11.62
N ASN A 104 18.24 0.04 10.59
CA ASN A 104 19.67 0.12 10.22
C ASN A 104 20.53 0.79 11.30
N LEU A 105 20.04 1.86 11.95
CA LEU A 105 20.75 2.52 13.07
C LEU A 105 20.80 1.65 14.33
N GLY A 106 19.78 0.83 14.57
CA GLY A 106 19.81 -0.20 15.64
C GLY A 106 20.79 -1.34 15.35
N GLN A 107 21.12 -1.57 14.09
CA GLN A 107 22.07 -2.59 13.62
C GLN A 107 23.48 -2.06 13.35
N THR A 108 23.74 -0.75 13.41
CA THR A 108 25.10 -0.22 13.44
C THR A 108 25.79 -0.70 14.73
N ILE A 109 26.45 -1.84 14.57
CA ILE A 109 27.45 -2.44 15.42
C ILE A 109 28.24 -1.32 16.09
N ARG A 110 28.04 -1.12 17.40
CA ARG A 110 29.02 -0.34 18.17
C ARG A 110 30.35 -1.07 17.99
N PRO A 111 31.40 -0.42 17.44
CA PRO A 111 32.71 -1.05 17.42
C PRO A 111 33.04 -1.46 18.85
N VAL A 112 33.61 -2.66 19.02
CA VAL A 112 34.15 -3.10 20.31
C VAL A 112 35.00 -1.94 20.82
N SER A 113 34.64 -1.37 21.98
CA SER A 113 35.38 -0.24 22.51
C SER A 113 36.85 -0.62 22.64
N LEU A 114 37.76 0.31 22.35
CA LEU A 114 39.21 0.07 22.47
C LEU A 114 39.57 -0.59 23.82
N GLN A 115 38.88 -0.22 24.89
CA GLN A 115 39.02 -0.84 26.22
C GLN A 115 38.77 -2.37 26.24
N LYS A 116 37.79 -2.88 25.48
CA LYS A 116 37.52 -4.32 25.39
C LYS A 116 38.55 -5.05 24.53
N VAL A 117 39.12 -4.37 23.53
CA VAL A 117 40.20 -4.92 22.71
C VAL A 117 41.50 -4.97 23.53
N GLU A 118 41.84 -3.91 24.28
CA GLU A 118 43.03 -3.88 25.14
C GLU A 118 43.00 -4.94 26.24
N GLN A 119 41.83 -5.28 26.78
CA GLN A 119 41.69 -6.34 27.78
C GLN A 119 41.89 -7.75 27.19
N ALA A 120 41.59 -7.95 25.91
CA ALA A 120 41.76 -9.24 25.23
C ALA A 120 43.22 -9.57 24.91
N TYR A 121 44.08 -8.56 24.77
CA TYR A 121 45.52 -8.73 24.50
C TYR A 121 46.40 -8.73 25.77
N LYS A 122 45.80 -8.63 26.96
CA LYS A 122 46.50 -8.72 28.26
C LYS A 122 46.41 -10.10 28.92
N ALA A 123 46.22 -11.16 28.13
CA ALA A 123 46.32 -12.55 28.57
C ALA A 123 47.75 -13.08 28.38
#